data_AF-A0A521YBW3-F1
#
_entry.id   AF-A0A521YBW3-F1
#
_cell.length_a   1.000
_cell.length_b   1.000
_cell.length_c   1.000
_cell.angle_alpha   90.00
_cell.angle_beta   90.00
_cell.angle_gamma   90.00
#
_symmetry.space_group_name_H-M   'P 1'
#
loop_
_entity.id
_entity.type
_entity.pdbx_description
1 polymer ?
#
loop_
_entity_poly.entity_id
_entity_poly.type
_entity_poly.pdbx_seq_one_letter_code
_entity_poly.pdbx_strand_id
1 'polypeptide(L)'
;LSAFIWQLIHQVPSVALQNFSYQSTETDQFIFTMNIVLLKSPVDVQSVKFVQMNNPFCRYETAKNDVVRAQSVVLEQIKMVGYLQQGERNQALLLLPTGAVIAVDPGAIVGKEKGTVTDIQSEKVIITLPHQKQFILEM
;
A
#
# COMPACT_ATOMS: atom_id res chain seq x y z
N LEU A 1 -17.73 -18.88 -39.66
CA LEU A 1 -17.81 -19.54 -38.34
C LEU A 1 -16.44 -19.84 -37.74
N SER A 2 -15.46 -20.36 -38.50
CA SER A 2 -14.10 -20.64 -38.02
C SER A 2 -13.29 -19.39 -37.58
N ALA A 3 -13.48 -18.24 -38.23
CA ALA A 3 -12.78 -17.00 -37.86
C ALA A 3 -13.26 -16.38 -36.53
N PHE A 4 -14.52 -16.59 -36.17
CA PHE A 4 -15.14 -16.04 -34.94
C PHE A 4 -14.72 -16.84 -33.69
N ILE A 5 -14.52 -18.15 -33.85
CA ILE A 5 -14.05 -19.03 -32.77
C ILE A 5 -12.55 -18.79 -32.49
N TRP A 6 -11.77 -18.37 -33.48
CA TRP A 6 -10.34 -18.09 -33.32
C TRP A 6 -10.06 -16.83 -32.49
N GLN A 7 -10.92 -15.81 -32.56
CA GLN A 7 -10.79 -14.58 -31.75
C GLN A 7 -11.09 -14.79 -30.26
N LEU A 8 -11.93 -15.76 -29.91
CA LEU A 8 -12.27 -16.05 -28.51
C LEU A 8 -11.17 -16.81 -27.75
N ILE A 9 -10.26 -17.46 -28.48
CA ILE A 9 -9.15 -18.25 -27.90
C ILE A 9 -7.92 -17.37 -27.57
N HIS A 10 -7.85 -16.14 -28.10
CA HIS A 10 -6.65 -15.29 -28.03
C HIS A 10 -6.75 -14.08 -27.09
N GLN A 11 -7.86 -13.91 -26.36
CA GLN A 11 -7.94 -12.86 -25.35
C GLN A 11 -7.43 -13.43 -24.03
N VAL A 12 -6.15 -13.24 -23.75
CA VAL A 12 -5.57 -13.53 -22.42
C VAL A 12 -6.28 -12.60 -21.42
N PRO A 13 -7.12 -13.12 -20.52
CA PRO A 13 -7.80 -12.28 -19.55
C PRO A 13 -6.76 -11.62 -18.67
N SER A 14 -6.85 -10.30 -18.52
CA SER A 14 -5.96 -9.57 -17.62
C SER A 14 -6.49 -9.70 -16.20
N VAL A 15 -5.61 -10.04 -15.27
CA VAL A 15 -5.93 -10.21 -13.85
C VAL A 15 -5.38 -9.01 -13.11
N ALA A 16 -6.26 -8.23 -12.47
CA ALA A 16 -5.87 -7.10 -11.64
C ALA A 16 -6.15 -7.40 -10.16
N LEU A 17 -5.14 -7.16 -9.32
CA LEU A 17 -5.26 -7.22 -7.86
C LEU A 17 -5.62 -5.82 -7.37
N GLN A 18 -6.85 -5.65 -6.86
CA GLN A 18 -7.30 -4.32 -6.41
C GLN A 18 -6.92 -4.06 -4.96
N ASN A 19 -7.08 -5.06 -4.11
CA ASN A 19 -6.72 -5.00 -2.71
C ASN A 19 -6.38 -6.41 -2.21
N PHE A 20 -5.65 -6.46 -1.11
CA PHE A 20 -5.41 -7.67 -0.36
C PHE A 20 -5.44 -7.32 1.13
N SER A 21 -5.93 -8.23 1.94
CA SER A 21 -5.81 -8.16 3.40
C SER A 21 -5.23 -9.45 3.92
N TYR A 22 -4.45 -9.30 4.99
CA TYR A 22 -3.86 -10.41 5.69
C TYR A 22 -4.12 -10.22 7.17
N GLN A 23 -4.64 -11.25 7.81
CA GLN A 23 -4.87 -11.29 9.23
C GLN A 23 -4.33 -12.62 9.78
N SER A 24 -3.41 -12.52 10.73
CA SER A 24 -3.00 -13.66 11.54
C SER A 24 -4.06 -13.86 12.62
N THR A 25 -4.57 -15.08 12.76
CA THR A 25 -5.50 -15.43 13.85
C THR A 25 -4.72 -16.05 15.02
N GLU A 26 -5.32 -16.07 16.21
CA GLU A 26 -4.70 -16.60 17.44
C GLU A 26 -4.45 -18.12 17.40
N THR A 27 -4.98 -18.84 16.40
CA THR A 27 -5.00 -20.31 16.32
C THR A 27 -4.04 -20.89 15.27
N ASP A 28 -2.91 -20.23 14.99
CA ASP A 28 -1.96 -20.60 13.92
C ASP A 28 -2.59 -20.64 12.50
N GLN A 29 -3.74 -20.00 12.32
CA GLN A 29 -4.38 -19.86 11.02
C GLN A 29 -4.17 -18.46 10.45
N PHE A 30 -4.07 -18.38 9.13
CA PHE A 30 -3.93 -17.13 8.41
C PHE A 30 -5.17 -16.90 7.54
N ILE A 31 -5.78 -15.73 7.68
CA ILE A 31 -6.83 -15.28 6.77
C ILE A 31 -6.18 -14.36 5.76
N PHE A 32 -6.15 -14.83 4.52
CA PHE A 32 -5.72 -14.04 3.37
C PHE A 32 -6.94 -13.76 2.50
N THR A 33 -7.30 -12.48 2.37
CA THR A 33 -8.39 -12.05 1.49
C THR A 33 -7.80 -11.30 0.32
N MET A 34 -8.25 -11.60 -0.89
CA MET A 34 -7.73 -11.00 -2.11
C MET A 34 -8.88 -10.72 -3.06
N ASN A 35 -9.07 -9.46 -3.46
CA ASN A 35 -10.03 -9.13 -4.51
C ASN A 35 -9.34 -9.12 -5.86
N ILE A 36 -9.67 -10.14 -6.66
CA ILE A 36 -9.22 -10.29 -8.03
C ILE A 36 -10.32 -9.80 -8.97
N VAL A 37 -9.95 -8.93 -9.91
CA VAL A 37 -10.82 -8.57 -11.04
C VAL A 37 -10.28 -9.18 -12.32
N LEU A 38 -11.14 -9.93 -13.00
CA LEU A 38 -10.86 -10.52 -14.32
C LEU A 38 -11.40 -9.60 -15.41
N LEU A 39 -10.51 -9.06 -16.22
CA LEU A 39 -10.86 -8.14 -17.30
C LEU A 39 -10.84 -8.88 -18.64
N LYS A 40 -11.93 -8.73 -19.40
CA LYS A 40 -12.11 -9.35 -20.73
C LYS A 40 -11.28 -8.68 -21.82
N SER A 41 -10.85 -7.44 -21.61
CA SER A 41 -9.98 -6.72 -22.54
C SER A 41 -8.56 -6.73 -22.00
N PRO A 42 -7.53 -6.96 -22.84
CA PRO A 42 -6.16 -6.71 -22.43
C PRO A 42 -6.05 -5.25 -22.03
N VAL A 43 -5.78 -5.02 -20.74
CA VAL A 43 -5.36 -3.70 -20.30
C VAL A 43 -3.93 -3.56 -20.80
N ASP A 44 -3.60 -2.42 -21.40
CA ASP A 44 -2.22 -2.08 -21.75
C ASP A 44 -1.47 -1.80 -20.43
N VAL A 45 -1.19 -2.89 -19.71
CA VAL A 45 -0.32 -2.88 -18.55
C VAL A 45 1.05 -2.75 -19.17
N GLN A 46 1.55 -1.52 -19.27
CA GLN A 46 2.98 -1.31 -19.52
C GLN A 46 3.69 -2.25 -18.57
N SER A 47 4.31 -3.29 -19.12
CA SER A 47 5.03 -4.27 -18.33
C SER A 47 6.05 -3.47 -17.55
N VAL A 48 5.82 -3.30 -16.24
CA VAL A 48 6.88 -2.85 -15.35
C VAL A 48 7.93 -3.91 -15.56
N LYS A 49 8.98 -3.57 -16.31
CA LYS A 49 10.08 -4.49 -16.57
C LYS A 49 10.50 -4.94 -15.18
N PHE A 50 10.26 -6.22 -14.86
CA PHE A 50 10.79 -6.84 -13.67
C PHE A 50 12.30 -6.92 -13.89
N VAL A 51 12.95 -5.77 -13.68
CA VAL A 51 14.31 -5.74 -13.17
C VAL A 51 14.22 -6.62 -11.94
N GLN A 52 15.07 -7.63 -11.91
CA GLN A 52 15.21 -8.63 -10.87
C GLN A 52 15.41 -7.94 -9.51
N MET A 53 14.33 -7.40 -8.95
CA MET A 53 14.29 -6.76 -7.66
C MET A 53 14.05 -7.89 -6.70
N ASN A 54 15.11 -8.22 -5.98
CA ASN A 54 15.09 -9.02 -4.76
C ASN A 54 13.78 -8.75 -3.99
N ASN A 55 13.08 -9.83 -3.67
CA ASN A 55 11.84 -9.90 -2.91
C ASN A 55 11.54 -8.61 -2.11
N PRO A 56 10.48 -7.85 -2.43
CA PRO A 56 10.16 -6.59 -1.76
C PRO A 56 9.87 -6.75 -0.26
N PHE A 57 9.70 -7.97 0.22
CA PHE A 57 9.52 -8.30 1.64
C PHE A 57 10.84 -8.64 2.36
N CYS A 58 12.01 -8.63 1.70
CA CYS A 58 13.27 -9.10 2.28
C CYS A 58 14.42 -8.06 2.37
N ARG A 59 14.14 -6.75 2.39
CA ARG A 59 15.21 -5.76 2.62
C ARG A 59 14.90 -4.83 3.77
N TYR A 60 15.42 -5.20 4.94
CA TYR A 60 15.48 -4.37 6.14
C TYR A 60 16.18 -3.00 5.90
N GLU A 61 17.01 -2.87 4.86
CA GLU A 61 17.78 -1.67 4.57
C GLU A 61 17.01 -0.55 3.85
N THR A 62 15.86 -0.82 3.18
CA THR A 62 15.11 0.23 2.47
C THR A 62 14.23 1.09 3.37
N ALA A 63 13.85 0.59 4.55
CA ALA A 63 12.96 1.28 5.49
C ALA A 63 13.49 2.66 5.92
N LYS A 64 14.81 2.85 6.06
CA LYS A 64 15.39 4.15 6.42
C LYS A 64 15.24 5.21 5.31
N ASN A 65 15.29 4.81 4.04
CA ASN A 65 15.25 5.76 2.93
C ASN A 65 13.82 6.22 2.62
N ASP A 66 12.82 5.35 2.84
CA ASP A 66 11.43 5.65 2.52
C ASP A 66 10.78 6.57 3.58
N VAL A 67 11.18 6.46 4.85
CA VAL A 67 10.80 7.43 5.90
C VAL A 67 11.38 8.82 5.60
N VAL A 68 12.61 8.91 5.10
CA VAL A 68 13.21 10.19 4.70
C VAL A 68 12.46 10.81 3.50
N ARG A 69 11.99 9.99 2.57
CA ARG A 69 11.17 10.46 1.45
C ARG A 69 9.80 10.97 1.91
N ALA A 70 9.17 10.30 2.87
CA ALA A 70 7.91 10.74 3.46
C ALA A 70 8.00 12.15 4.06
N GLN A 71 9.16 12.52 4.62
CA GLN A 71 9.41 13.83 5.22
C GLN A 71 9.58 14.96 4.18
N SER A 72 9.66 14.65 2.89
CA SER A 72 9.79 15.65 1.81
C SER A 72 8.46 16.03 1.16
N VAL A 73 7.39 15.30 1.46
CA VAL A 73 6.06 15.44 0.85
C VAL A 73 5.16 16.29 1.74
N VAL A 74 4.28 17.12 1.18
CA VAL A 74 3.28 17.86 1.96
C VAL A 74 2.25 16.87 2.52
N LEU A 75 1.95 16.93 3.82
CA LEU A 75 1.01 15.98 4.47
C LEU A 75 -0.32 15.82 3.73
N GLU A 76 -0.87 16.91 3.21
CA GLU A 76 -2.14 16.94 2.46
C GLU A 76 -2.13 16.08 1.18
N GLN A 77 -0.95 15.76 0.66
CA GLN A 77 -0.77 14.94 -0.54
C GLN A 77 -0.55 13.46 -0.20
N ILE A 78 -0.36 13.13 1.07
CA ILE A 78 -0.21 11.76 1.56
C ILE A 78 -1.60 11.20 1.80
N LYS A 79 -1.85 9.96 1.38
CA LYS A 79 -3.11 9.27 1.62
C LYS A 79 -2.88 8.02 2.44
N MET A 80 -3.76 7.71 3.37
CA MET A 80 -3.80 6.38 3.96
C MET A 80 -4.44 5.45 2.93
N VAL A 81 -3.86 4.27 2.72
CA VAL A 81 -4.36 3.27 1.76
C VAL A 81 -4.47 1.88 2.38
N GLY A 82 -4.10 1.73 3.66
CA GLY A 82 -4.26 0.48 4.37
C GLY A 82 -3.73 0.54 5.79
N TYR A 83 -3.97 -0.55 6.50
CA TYR A 83 -3.61 -0.78 7.88
C TYR A 83 -3.09 -2.21 8.03
N LEU A 84 -2.01 -2.38 8.79
CA LEU A 84 -1.42 -3.67 9.12
C LEU A 84 -1.40 -3.84 10.64
N GLN A 85 -1.89 -4.99 11.10
CA GLN A 85 -1.85 -5.37 12.50
C GLN A 85 -1.07 -6.68 12.67
N GLN A 86 -0.06 -6.67 13.53
CA GLN A 86 0.71 -7.86 13.90
C GLN A 86 0.85 -7.93 15.43
N GLY A 87 -0.09 -8.63 16.08
CA GLY A 87 -0.24 -8.61 17.52
C GLY A 87 -0.61 -7.21 18.01
N GLU A 88 0.16 -6.67 18.94
CA GLU A 88 -0.01 -5.31 19.49
C GLU A 88 0.57 -4.21 18.57
N ARG A 89 1.25 -4.57 17.48
CA ARG A 89 1.85 -3.58 16.56
C ARG A 89 0.85 -3.18 15.50
N ASN A 90 0.61 -1.87 15.42
CA ASN A 90 -0.24 -1.21 14.44
C ASN A 90 0.61 -0.40 13.48
N GLN A 91 0.43 -0.60 12.18
CA GLN A 91 1.12 0.16 11.13
C GLN A 91 0.11 0.72 10.13
N ALA A 92 0.36 1.94 9.67
CA ALA A 92 -0.42 2.55 8.59
C ALA A 92 0.35 2.44 7.28
N LEU A 93 -0.35 2.13 6.20
CA LEU A 93 0.18 2.17 4.84
C LEU A 93 -0.18 3.52 4.21
N LEU A 94 0.84 4.31 3.87
CA LEU A 94 0.69 5.64 3.30
C LEU A 94 1.13 5.65 1.84
N LEU A 95 0.26 6.12 0.96
CA LEU A 95 0.55 6.41 -0.44
C LEU A 95 1.08 7.84 -0.57
N LEU A 96 2.29 7.96 -1.09
CA LEU A 96 2.92 9.22 -1.45
C LEU A 96 2.46 9.66 -2.86
N PRO A 97 2.52 10.95 -3.21
CA PRO A 97 2.17 11.44 -4.55
C PRO A 97 3.09 10.89 -5.65
N THR A 98 4.25 10.33 -5.29
CA THR A 98 5.14 9.61 -6.20
C THR A 98 4.60 8.24 -6.61
N GLY A 99 3.50 7.77 -6.00
CA GLY A 99 2.97 6.42 -6.17
C GLY A 99 3.62 5.37 -5.25
N ALA A 100 4.59 5.76 -4.43
CA ALA A 100 5.21 4.85 -3.47
C ALA A 100 4.29 4.62 -2.26
N VAL A 101 4.19 3.37 -1.82
CA VAL A 101 3.51 2.99 -0.57
C VAL A 101 4.56 2.73 0.49
N ILE A 102 4.41 3.34 1.66
CA ILE A 102 5.30 3.18 2.80
C ILE A 102 4.52 2.70 4.01
N ALA A 103 5.13 1.89 4.87
CA ALA A 103 4.58 1.53 6.17
C ALA A 103 5.14 2.46 7.25
N VAL A 104 4.28 2.97 8.13
CA VAL A 104 4.68 3.84 9.24
C VAL A 104 4.16 3.30 10.58
N ASP A 105 5.02 3.39 11.59
CA ASP A 105 4.74 3.04 12.98
C ASP A 105 4.34 4.28 13.81
N PRO A 106 3.73 4.11 14.99
CA PRO A 106 3.62 5.18 15.96
C PRO A 106 5.01 5.74 16.31
N GLY A 107 5.12 7.08 16.34
CA GLY A 107 6.37 7.81 16.53
C GLY A 107 7.13 8.13 15.23
N ALA A 108 6.72 7.60 14.08
CA ALA A 108 7.32 7.96 12.80
C ALA A 108 7.05 9.44 12.45
N ILE A 109 8.04 10.10 11.84
CA ILE A 109 7.90 11.48 11.34
C ILE A 109 7.55 11.43 9.86
N VAL A 110 6.43 12.06 9.50
CA VAL A 110 5.87 12.10 8.15
C VAL A 110 5.59 13.54 7.73
N GLY A 111 5.72 13.76 6.43
CA GLY A 111 5.47 15.03 5.78
C GLY A 111 6.53 16.12 6.05
N LYS A 112 6.53 17.14 5.21
CA LYS A 112 7.41 18.31 5.27
C LYS A 112 7.17 19.14 6.52
N GLU A 113 5.95 19.06 7.06
CA GLU A 113 5.49 19.69 8.29
C GLU A 113 6.08 19.01 9.54
N LYS A 114 6.82 17.91 9.38
CA LYS A 114 7.41 17.11 10.47
C LYS A 114 6.35 16.62 11.46
N GLY A 115 5.24 16.10 10.95
CA GLY A 115 4.19 15.53 11.76
C GLY A 115 4.61 14.19 12.34
N THR A 116 4.34 13.97 13.63
CA THR A 116 4.61 12.69 14.30
C THR A 116 3.34 11.85 14.31
N VAL A 117 3.41 10.62 13.83
CA VAL A 117 2.31 9.65 13.94
C VAL A 117 2.08 9.32 15.41
N THR A 118 0.91 9.65 15.95
CA THR A 118 0.61 9.44 17.37
C THR A 118 -0.34 8.29 17.63
N ASP A 119 -1.23 7.99 16.68
CA ASP A 119 -2.18 6.89 16.79
C ASP A 119 -2.51 6.34 15.40
N ILE A 120 -2.71 5.03 15.32
CA ILE A 120 -3.00 4.30 14.08
C ILE A 120 -4.18 3.38 14.36
N GLN A 121 -5.26 3.59 13.60
CA GLN A 121 -6.48 2.79 13.63
C GLN A 121 -6.74 2.20 12.23
N SER A 122 -7.70 1.29 12.10
CA SER A 122 -7.97 0.62 10.82
C SER A 122 -8.33 1.58 9.68
N GLU A 123 -9.07 2.66 9.98
CA GLU A 123 -9.59 3.61 8.99
C GLU A 123 -8.89 4.97 9.00
N LYS A 124 -8.00 5.22 9.96
CA LYS A 124 -7.35 6.52 10.11
C LYS A 124 -6.00 6.46 10.79
N VAL A 125 -5.15 7.42 10.47
CA VAL A 125 -3.93 7.73 11.21
C VAL A 125 -3.98 9.16 11.72
N ILE A 126 -3.65 9.34 13.00
CA ILE A 126 -3.60 10.64 13.67
C ILE A 126 -2.14 11.08 13.71
N ILE A 127 -1.90 12.26 13.15
CA ILE A 127 -0.58 12.88 13.04
C ILE A 127 -0.61 14.19 13.84
N THR A 128 0.33 14.34 14.77
CA THR A 128 0.50 15.56 15.56
C THR A 128 1.62 16.41 14.99
N LEU A 129 1.30 17.64 14.60
CA LEU A 129 2.27 18.63 14.10
C LEU A 129 3.09 19.24 15.26
N PRO A 130 4.27 19.83 14.98
CA PRO A 130 5.10 20.49 16.00
C PRO A 130 4.37 21.58 16.81
N HIS A 131 3.33 22.20 16.24
CA HIS A 131 2.49 23.21 16.89
C HIS A 131 1.28 22.63 17.64
N GLN A 132 1.30 21.32 17.95
CA GLN A 132 0.22 20.59 18.63
C GLN A 132 -1.12 20.54 17.87
N LYS A 133 -1.14 20.96 16.60
CA LYS A 133 -2.28 20.76 15.71
C LYS A 133 -2.33 19.30 15.28
N GLN A 134 -3.51 18.69 15.32
CA GLN A 134 -3.73 17.36 14.79
C GLN A 134 -4.10 17.42 13.31
N PHE A 135 -3.61 16.45 12.57
CA PHE A 135 -3.92 16.19 11.18
C PHE A 135 -4.33 14.72 11.07
N ILE A 136 -5.48 14.46 10.46
CA ILE A 136 -6.05 13.11 10.36
C ILE A 136 -6.01 12.73 8.89
N LEU A 137 -5.38 11.60 8.60
CA LEU A 137 -5.50 10.95 7.29
C LEU A 137 -6.50 9.82 7.42
N GLU A 138 -7.51 9.84 6.56
CA GLU A 138 -8.52 8.80 6.41
C GLU A 138 -8.22 7.97 5.15
N MET A 139 -8.73 6.74 5.11
CA MET A 139 -8.58 5.84 3.96
C MET A 139 -9.40 6.26 2.73
#